data_AF-U9SZU9-F1
#
_entry.id   AF-U9SZU9-F1
#
_cell.length_a   1.000
_cell.length_b   1.000
_cell.length_c   1.000
_cell.angle_alpha   90.00
_cell.angle_beta   90.00
_cell.angle_gamma   90.00
#
_symmetry.space_group_name_H-M   'P 1'
#
loop_
_entity.id
_entity.type
_entity.pdbx_description
1 polymer ?
#
loop_
_entity_poly.entity_id
_entity_poly.type
_entity_poly.pdbx_seq_one_letter_code
_entity_poly.pdbx_strand_id
1 'polypeptide(L)'
;MAKTPEKIFKSLDFTSLPEKSLISLIKRDDLQMKEIEVWEHVLKWGLKQNKNLISDDPNAWTDDDLRIMENTLRNCLPLIRFYSLSSKEFLHEVRPYKKLFKQQFY
;
A
#
# COMPACT_ATOMS: atom_id res chain seq x y z
N MET A 1 22.22 -1.40 -22.26
CA MET A 1 20.87 -0.92 -22.61
C MET A 1 20.09 -0.72 -21.32
N ALA A 2 20.08 0.52 -20.80
CA ALA A 2 19.39 0.84 -19.56
C ALA A 2 17.88 0.73 -19.81
N LYS A 3 17.28 -0.35 -19.32
CA LYS A 3 15.83 -0.50 -19.25
C LYS A 3 15.34 0.63 -18.34
N THR A 4 14.52 1.52 -18.87
CA THR A 4 13.94 2.66 -18.15
C THR A 4 13.38 2.19 -16.80
N PRO A 5 13.66 2.89 -15.68
CA PRO A 5 13.19 2.51 -14.35
C PRO A 5 11.68 2.23 -14.33
N GLU A 6 10.91 3.02 -15.10
CA GLU A 6 9.46 2.91 -15.26
C GLU A 6 8.97 1.53 -15.73
N LYS A 7 9.71 0.88 -16.66
CA LYS A 7 9.35 -0.46 -17.16
C LYS A 7 9.71 -1.55 -16.16
N ILE A 8 10.80 -1.36 -15.41
CA ILE A 8 11.22 -2.30 -14.38
C ILE A 8 10.16 -2.32 -13.27
N PHE A 9 9.71 -1.15 -12.81
CA PHE A 9 8.67 -1.05 -11.79
C PHE A 9 7.34 -1.66 -12.25
N LYS A 10 6.86 -1.37 -13.47
CA LYS A 10 5.63 -2.00 -13.97
C LYS A 10 5.72 -3.53 -14.16
N SER A 11 6.93 -4.07 -14.32
CA SER A 11 7.16 -5.52 -14.45
C SER A 11 7.50 -6.20 -13.13
N LEU A 12 7.82 -5.43 -12.10
CA LEU A 12 8.23 -5.97 -10.82
C LEU A 12 6.96 -6.45 -10.12
N ASP A 13 6.92 -7.73 -9.80
CA ASP A 13 5.82 -8.30 -9.05
C ASP A 13 5.94 -7.88 -7.57
N PHE A 14 5.58 -6.62 -7.27
CA PHE A 14 5.72 -6.04 -5.93
C PHE A 14 5.08 -6.90 -4.85
N THR A 15 4.02 -7.62 -5.22
CA THR A 15 3.27 -8.53 -4.36
C THR A 15 4.11 -9.69 -3.81
N SER A 16 5.23 -10.02 -4.46
CA SER A 16 6.15 -11.08 -4.05
C SER A 16 7.38 -10.57 -3.29
N LEU A 17 7.51 -9.26 -3.10
CA LEU A 17 8.66 -8.69 -2.40
C LEU A 17 8.57 -8.93 -0.88
N PRO A 18 9.70 -9.17 -0.20
CA PRO A 18 9.76 -9.10 1.25
C PRO A 18 9.42 -7.68 1.74
N GLU A 19 8.81 -7.57 2.91
CA GLU A 19 8.43 -6.28 3.53
C GLU A 19 9.62 -5.31 3.59
N LYS A 20 10.82 -5.78 3.97
CA LYS A 20 12.03 -4.95 4.04
C LYS A 20 12.39 -4.34 2.68
N SER A 21 12.25 -5.12 1.61
CA SER A 21 12.50 -4.66 0.24
C SER A 21 11.44 -3.64 -0.17
N LEU A 22 10.17 -3.90 0.14
CA LEU A 22 9.07 -2.97 -0.11
C LEU A 22 9.29 -1.64 0.64
N ILE A 23 9.65 -1.67 1.92
CA ILE A 23 9.99 -0.49 2.73
C ILE A 23 11.15 0.29 2.12
N SER A 24 12.24 -0.40 1.74
CA SER A 24 13.39 0.25 1.12
C SER A 24 13.05 0.93 -0.20
N LEU A 25 12.06 0.37 -0.90
CA LEU A 25 11.58 0.87 -2.18
C LEU A 25 10.67 2.09 -1.95
N ILE A 26 9.67 2.02 -1.07
CA ILE A 26 8.81 3.18 -0.75
C ILE A 26 9.60 4.36 -0.18
N LYS A 27 10.69 4.10 0.56
CA LYS A 27 11.56 5.16 1.09
C LYS A 27 12.38 5.91 0.05
N ARG A 28 12.49 5.37 -1.18
CA ARG A 28 13.35 5.95 -2.21
C ARG A 28 12.65 7.11 -2.90
N ASP A 29 13.25 8.29 -2.79
CA ASP A 29 12.79 9.53 -3.44
C ASP A 29 13.05 9.58 -4.96
N ASP A 30 13.93 8.72 -5.46
CA ASP A 30 14.30 8.67 -6.87
C ASP A 30 13.33 7.81 -7.71
N LEU A 31 12.29 7.27 -7.08
CA LEU A 31 11.18 6.64 -7.77
C LEU A 31 10.38 7.68 -8.56
N GLN A 32 10.46 7.61 -9.88
CA GLN A 32 9.54 8.33 -10.79
C GLN A 32 8.16 7.68 -10.79
N MET A 33 7.53 7.55 -9.62
CA MET A 33 6.21 6.95 -9.43
C MET A 33 5.34 7.90 -8.62
N LYS A 34 4.05 8.00 -8.94
CA LYS A 34 3.13 8.80 -8.13
C LYS A 34 2.86 8.10 -6.81
N GLU A 35 2.70 8.89 -5.74
CA GLU A 35 2.35 8.35 -4.41
C GLU A 35 1.04 7.54 -4.43
N ILE A 36 0.12 7.84 -5.35
CA ILE A 36 -1.10 7.05 -5.52
C ILE A 36 -0.80 5.63 -6.01
N GLU A 37 0.13 5.48 -6.94
CA GLU A 37 0.56 4.18 -7.42
C GLU A 37 1.28 3.44 -6.30
N VAL A 38 2.12 4.12 -5.51
CA VAL A 38 2.77 3.53 -4.34
C VAL A 38 1.71 2.97 -3.37
N TRP A 39 0.69 3.75 -3.04
CA TRP A 39 -0.45 3.31 -2.21
C TRP A 39 -1.13 2.06 -2.77
N GLU A 40 -1.49 2.06 -4.06
CA GLU A 40 -2.13 0.91 -4.70
C GLU A 40 -1.25 -0.37 -4.65
N HIS A 41 0.06 -0.23 -4.85
CA HIS A 41 0.99 -1.35 -4.79
C HIS A 41 1.14 -1.89 -3.38
N VAL A 42 1.22 -1.02 -2.37
CA VAL A 42 1.28 -1.42 -0.95
C VAL A 42 0.00 -2.14 -0.54
N LEU A 43 -1.15 -1.62 -0.95
CA LEU A 43 -2.44 -2.23 -0.67
C LEU A 43 -2.54 -3.62 -1.31
N LYS A 44 -2.20 -3.75 -2.60
CA LYS A 44 -2.15 -5.04 -3.31
C LYS A 44 -1.17 -6.02 -2.66
N TRP A 45 -0.02 -5.54 -2.18
CA TRP A 45 0.94 -6.36 -1.45
C TRP A 45 0.34 -6.86 -0.13
N GLY A 46 -0.28 -5.99 0.67
CA GLY A 46 -0.95 -6.36 1.92
C GLY A 46 -2.02 -7.43 1.71
N LEU A 47 -2.88 -7.25 0.70
CA LEU A 47 -3.90 -8.23 0.31
C LEU A 47 -3.29 -9.58 -0.09
N LYS A 48 -2.16 -9.56 -0.83
CA LYS A 48 -1.49 -10.79 -1.25
C LYS A 48 -0.84 -11.55 -0.08
N GLN A 49 -0.27 -10.82 0.89
CA GLN A 49 0.29 -11.43 2.09
C GLN A 49 -0.83 -12.02 2.96
N ASN A 50 -1.96 -11.33 3.01
CA ASN A 50 -3.13 -11.74 3.78
C ASN A 50 -4.13 -12.50 2.92
N LYS A 51 -3.72 -13.66 2.36
CA LYS A 51 -4.58 -14.51 1.50
C LYS A 51 -5.89 -14.96 2.16
N ASN A 52 -6.00 -14.82 3.48
CA ASN A 52 -7.21 -15.12 4.24
C ASN A 52 -8.29 -14.03 4.09
N LEU A 53 -7.94 -12.83 3.60
CA LEU A 53 -8.89 -11.78 3.29
C LEU A 53 -9.69 -12.21 2.06
N ILE A 54 -10.98 -12.51 2.28
CA ILE A 54 -11.89 -13.06 1.27
C ILE A 54 -12.29 -11.97 0.25
N SER A 55 -12.12 -10.70 0.59
CA SER A 55 -12.60 -9.58 -0.22
C SER A 55 -11.58 -8.47 -0.33
N ASP A 56 -11.46 -7.87 -1.52
CA ASP A 56 -10.75 -6.61 -1.73
C ASP A 56 -11.53 -5.38 -1.20
N ASP A 57 -12.79 -5.56 -0.78
CA ASP A 57 -13.62 -4.46 -0.26
C ASP A 57 -13.42 -4.27 1.26
N PRO A 58 -12.88 -3.11 1.71
CA PRO A 58 -12.65 -2.83 3.14
C PRO A 58 -13.93 -2.71 3.98
N ASN A 59 -15.11 -2.61 3.35
CA ASN A 59 -16.39 -2.64 4.06
C ASN A 59 -16.82 -4.07 4.41
N ALA A 60 -16.35 -5.07 3.68
CA ALA A 60 -16.65 -6.48 3.92
C ALA A 60 -15.72 -7.11 4.97
N TRP A 61 -14.67 -6.40 5.40
CA TRP A 61 -13.71 -6.91 6.38
C TRP A 61 -14.27 -6.93 7.79
N THR A 62 -14.00 -8.02 8.50
CA THR A 62 -14.23 -8.14 9.94
C THR A 62 -13.18 -7.35 10.74
N ASP A 63 -13.38 -7.19 12.04
CA ASP A 63 -12.38 -6.55 12.92
C ASP A 63 -11.04 -7.31 12.95
N ASP A 64 -11.06 -8.64 12.84
CA ASP A 64 -9.84 -9.45 12.75
C ASP A 64 -9.12 -9.25 11.42
N ASP A 65 -9.87 -9.23 10.31
CA ASP A 65 -9.33 -8.93 8.97
C ASP A 65 -8.66 -7.55 8.93
N LEU A 66 -9.31 -6.56 9.52
CA LEU A 66 -8.79 -5.20 9.68
C LEU A 66 -7.49 -5.19 10.48
N ARG A 67 -7.44 -5.88 11.62
CA ARG A 67 -6.24 -5.99 12.47
C ARG A 67 -5.08 -6.68 11.77
N ILE A 68 -5.36 -7.74 11.00
CA ILE A 68 -4.34 -8.44 10.22
C ILE A 68 -3.75 -7.47 9.18
N MET A 69 -4.61 -6.82 8.40
CA MET A 69 -4.18 -5.88 7.36
C MET A 69 -3.44 -4.67 7.95
N GLU A 70 -3.91 -4.13 9.07
CA GLU A 70 -3.24 -3.06 9.79
C GLU A 70 -1.84 -3.49 10.22
N ASN A 71 -1.67 -4.66 10.84
CA ASN A 71 -0.37 -5.16 11.26
C ASN A 71 0.58 -5.36 10.07
N THR A 72 0.09 -5.90 8.95
CA THR A 72 0.88 -6.08 7.73
C THR A 72 1.35 -4.76 7.15
N LEU A 73 0.48 -3.74 7.13
CA LEU A 73 0.79 -2.43 6.55
C LEU A 73 1.40 -1.46 7.55
N ARG A 74 1.46 -1.78 8.85
CA ARG A 74 1.87 -0.88 9.94
C ARG A 74 3.19 -0.17 9.67
N ASN A 75 4.17 -0.88 9.10
CA ASN A 75 5.48 -0.33 8.81
C ASN A 75 5.54 0.40 7.45
N CYS A 76 4.59 0.13 6.55
CA CYS A 76 4.51 0.73 5.22
C CYS A 76 3.69 2.02 5.21
N LEU A 77 2.55 2.06 5.93
CA LEU A 77 1.67 3.22 6.04
C LEU A 77 2.38 4.55 6.37
N PRO A 78 3.28 4.63 7.37
CA PRO A 78 3.95 5.89 7.71
C PRO A 78 4.96 6.35 6.66
N LEU A 79 5.32 5.48 5.70
CA LEU A 79 6.27 5.81 4.63
C LEU A 79 5.58 6.44 3.42
N ILE A 80 4.27 6.25 3.27
CA ILE A 80 3.49 6.74 2.16
C ILE A 80 3.14 8.21 2.40
N ARG A 81 3.38 9.05 1.40
CA ARG A 81 3.20 10.50 1.53
C ARG A 81 1.78 10.86 1.10
N PHE A 82 0.80 10.55 1.95
CA PHE A 82 -0.60 10.87 1.69
C PHE A 82 -0.85 12.36 1.41
N TYR A 83 -0.01 13.25 1.93
CA TYR A 83 -0.07 14.70 1.67
C TYR A 83 0.26 15.08 0.21
N SER A 84 0.97 14.23 -0.53
CA SER A 84 1.29 14.43 -1.95
C SER A 84 0.15 14.00 -2.87
N LEU A 85 -0.87 13.31 -2.34
CA LEU A 85 -2.04 12.88 -3.11
C LEU A 85 -2.97 14.06 -3.36
N SER A 86 -3.63 14.08 -4.52
CA SER A 86 -4.73 15.01 -4.73
C SER A 86 -5.92 14.66 -3.83
N SER A 87 -6.75 15.64 -3.51
CA SER A 87 -7.96 15.42 -2.71
C SER A 87 -8.88 14.36 -3.32
N LYS A 88 -8.93 14.27 -4.65
CA LYS A 88 -9.73 13.27 -5.35
C LYS A 88 -9.16 11.86 -5.14
N GLU A 89 -7.85 11.69 -5.36
CA GLU A 89 -7.18 10.40 -5.13
C GLU A 89 -7.33 9.94 -3.68
N PHE A 90 -7.11 10.84 -2.73
CA PHE A 90 -7.29 10.54 -1.31
C PHE A 90 -8.73 10.11 -0.98
N LEU A 91 -9.73 10.82 -1.51
CA LEU A 91 -11.15 10.53 -1.25
C LEU A 91 -11.63 9.21 -1.88
N HIS A 92 -11.09 8.83 -3.03
CA HIS A 92 -11.49 7.61 -3.75
C HIS A 92 -10.69 6.39 -3.32
N GLU A 93 -9.37 6.51 -3.17
CA GLU A 93 -8.47 5.36 -2.97
C GLU A 93 -8.09 5.14 -1.50
N VAL A 94 -7.95 6.20 -0.70
CA VAL A 94 -7.48 6.11 0.70
C VAL A 94 -8.65 6.08 1.68
N ARG A 95 -9.66 6.92 1.46
CA ARG A 95 -10.83 7.07 2.34
C ARG A 95 -11.61 5.76 2.60
N PRO A 96 -11.81 4.84 1.63
CA PRO A 96 -12.48 3.57 1.90
C PRO A 96 -11.76 2.77 3.00
N TYR A 97 -10.43 2.87 3.06
CA TYR A 97 -9.58 2.19 4.02
C TYR A 97 -9.37 2.99 5.31
N LYS A 98 -10.16 4.06 5.57
CA LYS A 98 -10.06 4.88 6.80
C LYS A 98 -10.06 4.07 8.10
N LYS A 99 -10.67 2.88 8.10
CA LYS A 99 -10.71 1.98 9.27
C LYS A 99 -9.31 1.49 9.66
N LEU A 100 -8.43 1.26 8.68
CA LEU A 100 -7.02 0.88 8.92
C LEU A 100 -6.23 1.96 9.65
N PHE A 101 -6.57 3.24 9.42
CA PHE A 101 -5.90 4.36 10.07
C PHE A 101 -6.49 4.70 11.44
N LYS A 102 -7.72 4.27 11.73
CA LYS A 102 -8.40 4.62 12.99
C LYS A 102 -7.87 3.84 14.20
N GLN A 103 -7.33 2.63 14.02
CA GLN A 103 -6.82 1.82 15.12
C GLN A 103 -5.40 2.19 15.57
N GLN A 104 -4.62 2.91 14.75
CA GLN A 104 -3.27 3.33 15.13
C GLN A 104 -3.20 4.41 16.24
N PHE A 105 -4.34 4.91 16.73
CA PHE A 105 -4.42 6.01 17.70
C PHE A 105 -5.08 5.64 19.04
N TYR A 106 -5.06 4.38 19.47
CA TYR A 106 -5.51 3.98 20.82
C TYR A 106 -4.53 3.03 21.53
#